data_AF-A0A0Q4H9L8-F1
#
_entry.id   AF-A0A0Q4H9L8-F1
#
_cell.length_a   1.000
_cell.length_b   1.000
_cell.length_c   1.000
_cell.angle_alpha   90.00
_cell.angle_beta   90.00
_cell.angle_gamma   90.00
#
_symmetry.space_group_name_H-M   'P 1'
#
loop_
_entity.id
_entity.type
_entity.pdbx_description
1 polymer ?
#
loop_
_entity_poly.entity_id
_entity_poly.type
_entity_poly.pdbx_seq_one_letter_code
_entity_poly.pdbx_strand_id
1 'polypeptide(L)' 'MAEGDVETHSNRGQWENRVEGRPEDSQSFAERDEAIEAGRLYAEEHGTAHTVVDSDPSGVITDEDPPTGAQA' A
#
# COMPACT_ATOMS: atom_id res chain seq x y z
N MET A 1 -11.67 -2.41 3.24
CA MET A 1 -10.41 -3.14 3.41
C MET A 1 -10.70 -4.45 4.10
N ALA A 2 -10.07 -5.53 3.65
CA ALA A 2 -10.16 -6.84 4.29
C ALA A 2 -9.08 -6.98 5.39
N GLU A 3 -9.21 -8.00 6.24
CA GLU A 3 -8.18 -8.31 7.22
C GLU A 3 -6.86 -8.66 6.51
N GLY A 4 -5.78 -7.95 6.84
CA GLY A 4 -4.47 -8.04 6.19
C GLY A 4 -4.22 -7.00 5.09
N ASP A 5 -5.22 -6.21 4.71
CA ASP A 5 -5.00 -5.05 3.83
C ASP A 5 -4.10 -4.02 4.50
N VAL A 6 -3.31 -3.31 3.71
CA VAL A 6 -2.38 -2.28 4.18
C VAL A 6 -2.89 -0.90 3.79
N GLU A 7 -3.04 -0.02 4.78
CA GLU A 7 -3.37 1.39 4.60
C GLU A 7 -2.16 2.26 4.92
N THR A 8 -1.57 2.89 3.91
CA THR A 8 -0.54 3.93 4.10
C THR A 8 -1.21 5.27 4.26
N HIS A 9 -1.03 5.92 5.41
CA HIS A 9 -1.58 7.25 5.66
C HIS A 9 -0.54 8.21 6.20
N SER A 10 -0.70 9.49 5.88
CA SER A 10 0.12 10.55 6.46
C SER A 10 -0.44 10.99 7.81
N ASN A 11 0.39 10.96 8.84
CA ASN A 11 0.08 11.42 10.19
C ASN A 11 1.12 12.46 10.63
N ARG A 12 0.74 13.75 10.58
CA ARG A 12 1.55 14.88 11.08
C ARG A 12 3.00 14.92 10.53
N GLY A 13 3.17 14.58 9.26
CA GLY A 13 4.48 14.57 8.59
C GLY A 13 5.27 13.26 8.77
N GLN A 14 4.67 12.26 9.42
CA GLN A 14 5.14 10.89 9.42
C GLN A 14 4.20 10.04 8.55
N TRP A 15 4.71 8.98 7.96
CA TRP A 15 3.91 8.04 7.19
C TRP A 15 3.75 6.75 7.97
N GLU A 16 2.56 6.18 7.98
CA GLU A 16 2.29 4.93 8.70
C GLU A 16 1.55 3.95 7.80
N ASN A 17 2.07 2.74 7.71
CA ASN A 17 1.43 1.57 7.12
C ASN A 17 0.68 0.84 8.21
N ARG A 18 -0.63 0.97 8.21
CA ARG A 18 -1.54 0.31 9.13
C ARG A 18 -2.07 -0.96 8.48
N VAL A 19 -1.90 -2.11 9.14
CA VAL A 19 -2.42 -3.39 8.64
C VAL A 19 -3.76 -3.69 9.31
N GLU A 20 -4.80 -3.87 8.51
CA GLU A 20 -6.16 -4.09 8.99
C GLU A 20 -6.25 -5.43 9.74
N GLY A 21 -6.71 -5.39 10.99
CA GLY A 21 -6.75 -6.55 11.88
C GLY A 21 -5.41 -6.92 12.52
N ARG A 22 -4.30 -6.29 12.14
CA ARG A 22 -2.95 -6.58 12.65
C ARG A 22 -2.16 -5.31 13.00
N PRO A 23 -2.53 -4.63 14.11
CA PRO A 23 -1.81 -3.44 14.54
C PRO A 23 -0.33 -3.73 14.90
N GLU A 24 0.03 -4.98 15.19
CA GLU A 24 1.40 -5.40 15.46
C GLU A 24 2.32 -5.40 14.23
N ASP A 25 1.75 -5.56 13.03
CA ASP A 25 2.47 -5.50 11.75
C ASP A 25 2.55 -4.06 11.19
N SER A 26 1.99 -3.08 11.91
CA SER A 26 1.97 -1.69 11.47
C SER A 26 3.35 -1.04 11.60
N GLN A 27 3.76 -0.29 10.58
CA GLN A 27 5.09 0.29 10.47
C GLN A 27 5.04 1.77 10.15
N SER A 28 5.89 2.55 10.81
CA SER A 28 6.00 4.00 10.64
C SER A 28 7.30 4.38 9.93
N PHE A 29 7.19 5.26 8.95
CA PHE A 29 8.24 5.70 8.03
C PHE A 29 8.37 7.22 8.04
N ALA A 30 9.58 7.71 7.76
CA ALA A 30 9.83 9.14 7.65
C ALA A 30 9.37 9.70 6.29
N GLU A 31 9.41 8.88 5.24
CA GLU A 31 9.18 9.30 3.87
C GLU A 31 7.97 8.60 3.24
N ARG A 32 7.30 9.30 2.32
CA ARG A 32 6.10 8.82 1.63
C ARG A 32 6.42 7.62 0.73
N ASP A 33 7.40 7.79 -0.16
CA ASP A 33 7.79 6.76 -1.12
C ASP A 33 8.24 5.48 -0.39
N GLU A 34 8.98 5.60 0.70
CA GLU A 34 9.39 4.46 1.52
C GLU A 34 8.19 3.73 2.12
N ALA A 35 7.21 4.47 2.66
CA ALA A 35 5.99 3.87 3.20
C ALA A 35 5.16 3.17 2.11
N ILE A 36 5.02 3.79 0.94
CA ILE A 36 4.24 3.25 -0.17
C ILE A 36 4.91 1.98 -0.72
N GLU A 37 6.22 2.01 -0.94
CA GLU A 37 6.97 0.85 -1.43
C GLU A 37 6.88 -0.32 -0.44
N ALA A 38 7.11 -0.07 0.85
CA ALA A 38 7.01 -1.10 1.88
C ALA A 38 5.57 -1.66 2.01
N GLY A 39 4.55 -0.80 1.93
CA GLY A 39 3.16 -1.21 2.01
C GLY A 39 2.71 -2.03 0.80
N ARG A 40 3.16 -1.62 -0.40
CA ARG A 40 2.90 -2.36 -1.65
C ARG A 40 3.58 -3.73 -1.62
N LEU A 41 4.86 -3.79 -1.26
CA LEU A 41 5.60 -5.05 -1.18
C LEU A 41 4.95 -6.02 -0.19
N TYR A 42 4.51 -5.53 0.98
CA TYR A 42 3.78 -6.35 1.94
C TYR A 42 2.47 -6.88 1.35
N ALA A 43 1.70 -6.03 0.69
CA ALA A 43 0.44 -6.43 0.06
C ALA A 43 0.67 -7.46 -1.05
N GLU A 44 1.70 -7.31 -1.88
CA GLU A 44 2.09 -8.27 -2.92
C GLU A 44 2.53 -9.62 -2.32
N GLU A 45 3.32 -9.60 -1.24
CA GLU A 45 3.79 -10.83 -0.57
C GLU A 45 2.65 -11.59 0.12
N HIS A 46 1.69 -10.87 0.70
CA HIS A 46 0.55 -11.45 1.41
C HIS A 46 -0.69 -11.66 0.52
N GLY A 47 -0.67 -11.17 -0.72
CA GLY A 47 -1.81 -11.21 -1.63
C GLY A 47 -2.99 -10.36 -1.17
N THR A 48 -2.74 -9.25 -0.48
CA THR A 48 -3.74 -8.32 0.04
C THR A 48 -3.77 -7.02 -0.76
N ALA A 49 -4.69 -6.11 -0.45
CA ALA A 49 -4.75 -4.82 -1.10
C ALA A 49 -3.96 -3.75 -0.34
N HIS A 50 -3.29 -2.86 -1.09
CA HIS A 50 -2.62 -1.68 -0.56
C HIS A 50 -3.38 -0.41 -0.95
N THR A 51 -3.70 0.43 0.04
CA THR A 51 -4.38 1.72 -0.18
C THR A 51 -3.54 2.84 0.39
N VAL A 52 -3.31 3.90 -0.41
CA VAL A 52 -2.58 5.09 0.03
C VAL A 52 -3.57 6.24 0.23
N VAL A 53 -3.68 6.71 1.47
CA VAL A 53 -4.52 7.84 1.87
C VAL A 53 -3.63 9.07 2.06
N ASP A 54 -3.42 9.80 0.96
CA ASP A 54 -2.77 11.10 0.98
C ASP A 54 -3.82 12.20 1.22
N SER A 55 -3.49 13.23 2.01
CA SER A 55 -4.38 14.39 2.20
C SER A 55 -4.33 15.41 1.04
N ASP A 56 -3.54 15.19 -0.01
CA ASP A 56 -3.54 15.97 -1.25
C ASP A 56 -3.67 15.09 -2.53
N PRO A 57 -4.48 15.48 -3.53
CA PRO A 57 -4.92 14.61 -4.61
C PRO A 57 -3.95 14.64 -5.80
N SER A 58 -2.91 13.80 -5.79
CA SER A 58 -2.22 13.54 -7.07
C SER A 58 -1.64 12.12 -7.15
N GLY A 59 -2.50 11.24 -7.64
CA GLY A 59 -2.26 10.12 -8.56
C GLY A 59 -0.86 9.52 -8.67
N VAL A 60 -0.78 8.21 -8.39
CA VAL A 60 -0.52 7.16 -9.37
C VAL A 60 -0.83 5.82 -8.68
N ILE A 61 -1.93 5.18 -9.08
CA ILE A 61 -2.10 3.73 -8.95
C ILE A 61 -1.90 3.24 -10.38
N THR A 62 -0.65 2.96 -10.76
CA THR A 62 -0.38 2.20 -11.99
C THR A 62 -0.22 0.75 -11.56
N ASP A 63 -1.36 0.09 -11.40
CA ASP A 63 -1.48 -1.34 -11.65
C ASP A 63 -1.93 -1.45 -13.11
N GLU A 64 -0.96 -1.57 -14.02
CA GLU A 64 -1.23 -2.02 -15.39
C GLU A 64 -0.65 -3.43 -15.48
N ASP A 65 -1.42 -4.41 -15.00
CA ASP A 65 -1.27 -5.80 -15.41
C ASP A 65 -2.25 -6.04 -16.58
N PRO A 66 -1.82 -5.99 -17.86
CA PRO A 66 -2.56 -6.62 -18.91
C PRO A 66 -2.20 -8.13 -18.90
N PRO A 67 -3.21 -9.02 -18.88
CA PRO A 67 -3.00 -10.45 -18.74
C PRO A 67 -2.18 -11.01 -19.90
N THR A 68 -1.22 -11.86 -19.58
CA THR A 68 -0.56 -12.74 -20.55
C THR A 68 -1.61 -13.64 -21.19
N GLY A 69 -1.91 -13.43 -22.48
CA GLY A 69 -2.82 -14.25 -23.27
C GLY A 69 -2.24 -14.52 -24.66
N ALA A 70 -1.67 -15.71 -24.83
CA ALA A 70 -1.15 -16.24 -26.07
C ALA A 70 -2.21 -16.39 -27.17
N GLN A 71 -1.90 -15.96 -28.40
CA GLN A 71 -2.48 -16.45 -29.68
C GLN A 71 -1.45 -16.14 -30.78
N ALA A 72 -1.13 -16.94 -31.80
CA ALA A 72 -1.28 -18.35 -32.16
C ALA A 72 -0.26 -18.57 -33.30
#